data_AF-A0A519STU6-F1
#
_entry.id   AF-A0A519STU6-F1
#
_cell.length_a   1.000
_cell.length_b   1.000
_cell.length_c   1.000
_cell.angle_alpha   90.00
_cell.angle_beta   90.00
_cell.angle_gamma   90.00
#
_symmetry.space_group_name_H-M   'P 1'
#
loop_
_entity.id
_entity.type
_entity.pdbx_description
1 polymer ?
#
loop_
_entity_poly.entity_id
_entity_poly.type
_entity_poly.pdbx_seq_one_letter_code
_entity_poly.pdbx_strand_id
1 'polypeptide(L)'
;MPSLFLSGYIMKTFLTLACFILTLGQLYGQKKKCYCDKDSLMNNATVSCKTQILRNKSKLYWQYNCDKIWLTLENTKGQKVIIDEIPVGYYGYTYRLGFHLVKEFEKSILFRSGCPANGPCNYTIIDKNTGKKLDEFRQLICIDTHVTQEEKYQFDFIVYADSTYKKIIVNYPDTKYVLTIPFDFQRNNLTARIPEFQFHNMKKNGNILTLFYTTTDDNKLDLKINLKNKKYSH
;
A
#
# COMPACT_ATOMS: atom_id res chain seq x y z
N MET A 1 -79.09 -9.17 32.74
CA MET A 1 -78.18 -8.90 31.60
C MET A 1 -77.11 -7.92 32.04
N PRO A 2 -75.87 -8.40 32.27
CA PRO A 2 -74.71 -7.63 31.79
C PRO A 2 -73.58 -8.58 31.34
N SER A 3 -73.29 -8.65 30.04
CA SER A 3 -72.20 -9.48 29.51
C SER A 3 -71.39 -8.82 28.39
N LEU A 4 -71.42 -7.48 28.28
CA LEU A 4 -70.85 -6.79 27.11
C LEU A 4 -69.68 -5.83 27.38
N PHE A 5 -69.27 -5.60 28.63
CA PHE A 5 -68.25 -4.58 28.93
C PHE A 5 -66.81 -5.07 29.15
N LEU A 6 -66.54 -6.38 29.26
CA LEU A 6 -65.17 -6.89 29.46
C LEU A 6 -64.37 -7.10 28.16
N SER A 7 -65.01 -7.09 26.99
CA SER A 7 -64.37 -7.48 25.71
C SER A 7 -63.52 -6.37 25.09
N GLY A 8 -63.90 -5.09 25.26
CA GLY A 8 -63.26 -3.97 24.55
C GLY A 8 -61.86 -3.61 25.04
N TYR A 9 -61.54 -3.85 26.31
CA TYR A 9 -60.26 -3.47 26.89
C TYR A 9 -59.15 -4.46 26.51
N ILE A 10 -59.44 -5.76 26.51
CA ILE A 10 -58.51 -6.84 26.14
C ILE A 10 -58.13 -6.75 24.66
N MET A 11 -59.08 -6.37 23.80
CA MET A 11 -58.86 -6.27 22.35
C MET A 11 -57.95 -5.07 21.97
N LYS A 12 -57.97 -3.97 22.74
CA LYS A 12 -57.07 -2.82 22.51
C LYS A 12 -55.63 -3.12 22.92
N THR A 13 -55.41 -3.82 24.04
CA THR A 13 -54.05 -4.18 24.51
C THR A 13 -53.36 -5.17 23.57
N PHE A 14 -54.10 -6.14 23.02
CA PHE A 14 -53.56 -7.08 22.04
C PHE A 14 -53.19 -6.41 20.71
N LEU A 15 -53.97 -5.42 20.25
CA LEU A 15 -53.68 -4.68 19.03
C LEU A 15 -52.41 -3.82 19.16
N THR A 16 -52.21 -3.16 20.30
CA THR A 16 -51.00 -2.38 20.59
C THR A 16 -49.74 -3.24 20.72
N LEU A 17 -49.85 -4.45 21.29
CA LEU A 17 -48.71 -5.37 21.43
C LEU A 17 -48.30 -5.96 20.06
N ALA A 18 -49.27 -6.26 19.20
CA ALA A 18 -49.02 -6.75 17.83
C ALA A 18 -48.33 -5.69 16.94
N CYS A 19 -48.70 -4.41 17.07
CA CYS A 19 -47.99 -3.32 16.37
C CYS A 19 -46.53 -3.18 16.82
N PHE A 20 -46.24 -3.34 18.12
CA PHE A 20 -44.88 -3.23 18.64
C PHE A 20 -43.96 -4.33 18.10
N ILE A 21 -44.46 -5.57 18.00
CA ILE A 21 -43.72 -6.72 17.46
C ILE A 21 -43.45 -6.56 15.95
N LEU A 22 -44.39 -6.00 15.19
CA LEU A 22 -44.22 -5.73 13.77
C LEU A 22 -43.21 -4.60 13.49
N THR A 23 -43.09 -3.60 14.37
CA THR A 23 -42.10 -2.52 14.22
C THR A 23 -40.68 -2.90 14.65
N LEU A 24 -40.52 -3.84 15.59
CA LEU A 24 -39.20 -4.31 16.05
C LEU A 24 -38.63 -5.44 15.17
N GLY A 25 -39.49 -6.21 14.48
CA GLY A 25 -39.07 -7.35 13.65
C GLY A 25 -38.30 -6.99 12.38
N GLN A 26 -38.32 -5.73 11.94
CA GLN A 26 -37.68 -5.31 10.67
C GLN A 26 -36.24 -4.80 10.80
N LEU A 27 -35.64 -4.79 11.99
CA LEU A 27 -34.24 -4.35 12.18
C LEU A 27 -33.19 -5.45 11.98
N TYR A 28 -33.58 -6.68 11.62
CA TYR A 28 -32.65 -7.65 11.07
C TYR A 28 -32.45 -7.39 9.58
N GLY A 29 -31.85 -6.23 9.27
CA GLY A 29 -31.24 -5.99 7.97
C GLY A 29 -30.30 -7.16 7.68
N GLN A 30 -30.58 -7.90 6.60
CA GLN A 30 -29.74 -9.01 6.17
C GLN A 30 -28.30 -8.49 6.07
N LYS A 31 -27.42 -8.85 7.01
CA LYS A 31 -25.99 -8.58 6.87
C LYS A 31 -25.54 -9.31 5.61
N LYS A 32 -25.38 -8.57 4.52
CA LYS A 32 -24.86 -9.07 3.25
C LYS A 32 -23.60 -9.86 3.59
N LYS A 33 -23.52 -11.15 3.23
CA LYS A 33 -22.35 -11.97 3.54
C LYS A 33 -21.17 -11.48 2.70
N CYS A 34 -20.34 -10.59 3.25
CA CYS A 34 -19.13 -10.07 2.59
C CYS A 34 -17.98 -11.04 2.83
N TYR A 35 -17.58 -11.81 1.80
CA TYR A 35 -16.44 -12.73 1.86
C TYR A 35 -15.69 -12.78 0.53
N CYS A 36 -14.37 -13.03 0.62
CA CYS A 36 -13.39 -13.09 -0.47
C CYS A 36 -13.87 -13.74 -1.75
N ASP A 37 -14.53 -14.88 -1.63
CA ASP A 37 -14.70 -15.77 -2.78
C ASP A 37 -15.95 -15.40 -3.61
N LYS A 38 -16.73 -14.43 -3.14
CA LYS A 38 -18.08 -14.13 -3.65
C LYS A 38 -18.27 -12.72 -4.22
N ASP A 39 -17.26 -11.84 -4.13
CA ASP A 39 -17.32 -10.48 -4.69
C ASP A 39 -16.41 -10.34 -5.92
N SER A 40 -17.01 -10.43 -7.11
CA SER A 40 -16.29 -10.36 -8.37
C SER A 40 -15.66 -8.99 -8.64
N LEU A 41 -16.24 -7.90 -8.09
CA LEU A 41 -15.70 -6.56 -8.26
C LEU A 41 -14.44 -6.36 -7.42
N MET A 42 -14.45 -6.83 -6.17
CA MET A 42 -13.27 -6.76 -5.30
C MET A 42 -12.14 -7.68 -5.79
N ASN A 43 -12.46 -8.88 -6.29
CA ASN A 43 -11.47 -9.81 -6.80
C ASN A 43 -10.76 -9.33 -8.08
N ASN A 44 -11.41 -8.47 -8.85
CA ASN A 44 -10.84 -7.80 -10.03
C ASN A 44 -10.13 -6.48 -9.69
N ALA A 45 -10.20 -6.03 -8.43
CA ALA A 45 -9.48 -4.86 -7.96
C ALA A 45 -8.04 -5.22 -7.55
N THR A 46 -7.28 -4.21 -7.12
CA THR A 46 -5.92 -4.36 -6.60
C THR A 46 -5.82 -5.12 -5.27
N VAL A 47 -6.97 -5.47 -4.68
CA VAL A 47 -7.10 -6.21 -3.41
C VAL A 47 -7.65 -7.62 -3.63
N SER A 48 -7.25 -8.25 -4.73
CA SER A 48 -7.66 -9.61 -5.07
C SER A 48 -7.34 -10.61 -3.96
N CYS A 49 -8.27 -11.53 -3.68
CA CYS A 49 -8.10 -12.60 -2.70
C CYS A 49 -7.12 -13.70 -3.15
N LYS A 50 -6.57 -13.58 -4.36
CA LYS A 50 -5.55 -14.51 -4.85
C LYS A 50 -4.33 -14.44 -3.95
N THR A 51 -3.92 -15.59 -3.43
CA THR A 51 -2.67 -15.71 -2.69
C THR A 51 -1.48 -15.59 -3.62
N GLN A 52 -0.59 -14.64 -3.33
CA GLN A 52 0.72 -14.53 -3.95
C GLN A 52 1.75 -15.29 -3.12
N ILE A 53 2.47 -16.21 -3.75
CA ILE A 53 3.59 -16.92 -3.13
C ILE A 53 4.88 -16.16 -3.42
N LEU A 54 5.55 -15.70 -2.38
CA LEU A 54 6.84 -15.01 -2.43
C LEU A 54 7.98 -16.01 -2.70
N ARG A 55 9.14 -15.54 -3.15
CA ARG A 55 10.33 -16.38 -3.45
C ARG A 55 10.76 -17.23 -2.25
N ASN A 56 10.66 -16.68 -1.04
CA ASN A 56 10.96 -17.41 0.20
C ASN A 56 9.83 -18.35 0.66
N LYS A 57 8.79 -18.58 -0.15
CA LYS A 57 7.59 -19.38 0.16
C LYS A 57 6.64 -18.78 1.20
N SER A 58 6.89 -17.56 1.67
CA SER A 58 5.87 -16.81 2.42
C SER A 58 4.69 -16.49 1.52
N LYS A 59 3.51 -16.30 2.10
CA LYS A 59 2.28 -16.00 1.36
C LYS A 59 1.83 -14.59 1.67
N LEU A 60 1.38 -13.89 0.63
CA LEU A 60 0.80 -12.57 0.72
C LEU A 60 -0.62 -12.65 0.14
N TYR A 61 -1.63 -12.27 0.91
CA TYR A 61 -3.02 -12.38 0.45
C TYR A 61 -3.91 -11.35 1.12
N TRP A 62 -4.83 -10.80 0.34
CA TRP A 62 -5.90 -9.96 0.84
C TRP A 62 -7.05 -10.78 1.40
N GLN A 63 -7.71 -10.25 2.41
CA GLN A 63 -8.94 -10.78 2.97
C GLN A 63 -9.89 -9.62 3.25
N TYR A 64 -11.20 -9.89 3.29
CA TYR A 64 -12.18 -8.90 3.72
C TYR A 64 -13.36 -9.53 4.41
N ASN A 65 -14.00 -8.72 5.25
CA ASN A 65 -15.32 -8.95 5.81
C ASN A 65 -16.19 -7.71 5.54
N CYS A 66 -17.32 -7.56 6.23
CA CYS A 66 -18.20 -6.41 6.02
C CYS A 66 -17.72 -5.10 6.67
N ASP A 67 -16.60 -5.13 7.40
CA ASP A 67 -16.09 -3.98 8.12
C ASP A 67 -14.79 -3.48 7.46
N LYS A 68 -13.93 -4.41 7.02
CA LYS A 68 -12.57 -4.11 6.60
C LYS A 68 -12.03 -5.05 5.53
N ILE A 69 -11.00 -4.56 4.87
CA ILE A 69 -10.14 -5.22 3.88
C ILE A 69 -8.72 -5.17 4.46
N TRP A 70 -8.02 -6.29 4.53
CA TRP A 70 -6.67 -6.32 5.10
C TRP A 70 -5.73 -7.23 4.34
N LEU A 71 -4.46 -6.86 4.33
CA LEU A 71 -3.38 -7.60 3.69
C LEU A 71 -2.64 -8.42 4.75
N THR A 72 -2.62 -9.73 4.55
CA THR A 72 -1.92 -10.66 5.45
C THR A 72 -0.63 -11.15 4.82
N LEU A 73 0.45 -11.09 5.60
CA LEU A 73 1.70 -11.79 5.34
C LEU A 73 1.77 -13.02 6.26
N GLU A 74 1.79 -14.21 5.65
CA GLU A 74 2.04 -15.48 6.34
C GLU A 74 3.48 -15.92 6.05
N ASN A 75 4.32 -16.00 7.08
CA ASN A 75 5.70 -16.43 6.91
C ASN A 75 5.82 -17.95 6.69
N THR A 76 7.03 -18.43 6.44
CA THR A 76 7.30 -19.87 6.19
C THR A 76 6.99 -20.79 7.37
N LYS A 77 6.86 -20.24 8.58
CA LYS A 77 6.46 -20.96 9.80
C LYS A 77 4.95 -20.93 10.02
N GLY A 78 4.17 -20.35 9.11
CA GLY A 78 2.72 -20.20 9.21
C GLY A 78 2.26 -19.07 10.15
N GLN A 79 3.17 -18.23 10.64
CA GLN A 79 2.80 -17.06 11.46
C GLN A 79 2.21 -15.98 10.56
N LYS A 80 1.05 -15.44 10.95
CA LYS A 80 0.27 -14.49 10.17
C LYS A 80 0.34 -13.10 10.80
N VAL A 81 0.62 -12.09 10.00
CA VAL A 81 0.65 -10.68 10.41
C VAL A 81 -0.16 -9.86 9.42
N ILE A 82 -1.05 -9.01 9.94
CA ILE A 82 -1.75 -8.01 9.14
C ILE A 82 -0.78 -6.84 8.94
N ILE A 83 -0.44 -6.54 7.69
CA ILE A 83 0.54 -5.50 7.33
C ILE A 83 -0.09 -4.24 6.73
N ASP A 84 -1.36 -4.33 6.31
CA ASP A 84 -2.17 -3.20 5.86
C ASP A 84 -3.65 -3.48 6.15
N GLU A 85 -4.43 -2.44 6.40
CA GLU A 85 -5.87 -2.51 6.67
C GLU A 85 -6.58 -1.26 6.20
N ILE A 86 -7.70 -1.44 5.50
CA ILE A 86 -8.53 -0.38 4.94
C ILE A 86 -10.01 -0.69 5.23
N PRO A 87 -10.81 0.32 5.66
CA PRO A 87 -12.26 0.13 5.80
C PRO A 87 -12.92 -0.28 4.48
N VAL A 88 -13.90 -1.18 4.53
CA VAL A 88 -14.53 -1.73 3.30
C VAL A 88 -15.16 -0.64 2.42
N GLY A 89 -15.64 0.45 3.00
CA GLY A 89 -16.19 1.60 2.28
C GLY A 89 -15.19 2.28 1.33
N TYR A 90 -13.89 2.05 1.50
CA TYR A 90 -12.84 2.58 0.64
C TYR A 90 -12.32 1.58 -0.41
N TYR A 91 -13.01 0.45 -0.64
CA TYR A 91 -12.57 -0.56 -1.61
C TYR A 91 -12.27 0.05 -3.00
N GLY A 92 -13.12 0.98 -3.46
CA GLY A 92 -12.97 1.67 -4.73
C GLY A 92 -11.75 2.59 -4.82
N TYR A 93 -11.11 2.90 -3.69
CA TYR A 93 -9.90 3.72 -3.59
C TYR A 93 -8.65 2.91 -3.28
N THR A 94 -8.75 1.57 -3.18
CA THR A 94 -7.60 0.70 -2.86
C THR A 94 -6.47 0.81 -3.88
N TYR A 95 -6.77 1.13 -5.14
CA TYR A 95 -5.76 1.41 -6.17
C TYR A 95 -4.83 2.59 -5.83
N ARG A 96 -5.24 3.48 -4.93
CA ARG A 96 -4.43 4.60 -4.40
C ARG A 96 -4.00 4.37 -2.96
N LEU A 97 -4.89 3.88 -2.11
CA LEU A 97 -4.70 3.82 -0.66
C LEU A 97 -4.01 2.52 -0.22
N GLY A 98 -4.32 1.40 -0.86
CA GLY A 98 -3.84 0.07 -0.48
C GLY A 98 -2.36 -0.14 -0.71
N PHE A 99 -1.83 -1.17 -0.05
CA PHE A 99 -0.49 -1.68 -0.30
C PHE A 99 -0.40 -2.40 -1.65
N HIS A 100 0.35 -1.81 -2.58
CA HIS A 100 0.70 -2.41 -3.87
C HIS A 100 2.12 -2.93 -3.80
N LEU A 101 2.31 -4.23 -4.01
CA LEU A 101 3.66 -4.80 -4.03
C LEU A 101 4.44 -4.23 -5.22
N VAL A 102 5.51 -3.49 -4.92
CA VAL A 102 6.43 -2.92 -5.93
C VAL A 102 7.54 -3.90 -6.23
N LYS A 103 8.20 -4.42 -5.19
CA LYS A 103 9.33 -5.32 -5.34
C LYS A 103 9.45 -6.28 -4.17
N GLU A 104 9.78 -7.53 -4.50
CA GLU A 104 10.31 -8.49 -3.56
C GLU A 104 11.85 -8.51 -3.59
N PHE A 105 12.47 -8.24 -2.44
CA PHE A 105 13.89 -8.47 -2.17
C PHE A 105 14.08 -9.86 -1.53
N GLU A 106 15.31 -10.26 -1.19
CA GLU A 106 15.59 -11.57 -0.61
C GLU A 106 14.93 -11.74 0.77
N LYS A 107 15.03 -10.73 1.65
CA LYS A 107 14.50 -10.78 3.03
C LYS A 107 13.32 -9.83 3.28
N SER A 108 13.11 -8.87 2.38
CA SER A 108 12.12 -7.82 2.53
C SER A 108 11.21 -7.66 1.30
N ILE A 109 10.12 -6.93 1.46
CA ILE A 109 9.20 -6.51 0.39
C ILE A 109 8.96 -5.02 0.47
N LEU A 110 8.90 -4.37 -0.69
CA LEU A 110 8.59 -2.96 -0.84
C LEU A 110 7.15 -2.80 -1.33
N PHE A 111 6.36 -2.07 -0.56
CA PHE A 111 5.02 -1.64 -0.94
C PHE A 111 4.97 -0.18 -1.30
N ARG A 112 4.08 0.17 -2.23
CA ARG A 112 3.62 1.52 -2.52
C ARG A 112 2.20 1.66 -2.00
N SER A 113 1.90 2.75 -1.32
CA SER A 113 0.56 3.04 -0.80
C SER A 113 0.31 4.54 -0.69
N GLY A 114 -0.91 4.94 -0.32
CA GLY A 114 -1.24 6.33 0.01
C GLY A 114 -0.84 7.33 -1.09
N CYS A 115 -1.20 7.07 -2.34
CA CYS A 115 -0.88 7.92 -3.49
C CYS A 115 -1.96 8.99 -3.72
N PRO A 116 -1.77 10.25 -3.26
CA PRO A 116 -2.70 11.33 -3.58
C PRO A 116 -2.62 11.69 -5.08
N ALA A 117 -3.64 12.39 -5.57
CA ALA A 117 -3.69 12.77 -6.99
C ALA A 117 -2.49 13.63 -7.45
N ASN A 118 -1.98 14.50 -6.56
CA ASN A 118 -0.97 15.51 -6.88
C ASN A 118 0.23 15.47 -5.93
N GLY A 119 0.58 14.31 -5.37
CA GLY A 119 1.64 14.21 -4.37
C GLY A 119 2.33 12.86 -4.37
N PRO A 120 3.45 12.73 -3.64
CA PRO A 120 4.22 11.49 -3.63
C PRO A 120 3.46 10.41 -2.87
N CYS A 121 3.57 9.18 -3.38
CA CYS A 121 3.17 7.98 -2.65
C CYS A 121 4.05 7.74 -1.42
N ASN A 122 3.56 6.89 -0.54
CA ASN A 122 4.32 6.30 0.55
C ASN A 122 4.93 4.99 0.08
N TYR A 123 6.14 4.73 0.56
CA TYR A 123 6.88 3.50 0.31
C TYR A 123 7.27 2.87 1.62
N THR A 124 6.91 1.61 1.81
CA THR A 124 7.10 0.91 3.08
C THR A 124 7.86 -0.38 2.83
N ILE A 125 8.96 -0.57 3.56
CA ILE A 125 9.74 -1.81 3.54
C ILE A 125 9.27 -2.69 4.69
N ILE A 126 8.88 -3.92 4.38
CA ILE A 126 8.42 -4.92 5.35
C ILE A 126 9.37 -6.11 5.35
N ASP A 127 9.76 -6.58 6.53
CA ASP A 127 10.50 -7.83 6.69
C ASP A 127 9.58 -9.04 6.41
N LYS A 128 9.97 -9.92 5.48
CA LYS A 128 9.12 -11.05 5.05
C LYS A 128 8.93 -12.11 6.14
N ASN A 129 9.85 -12.20 7.10
CA ASN A 129 9.83 -13.24 8.13
C ASN A 129 8.98 -12.82 9.33
N THR A 130 8.95 -11.52 9.64
CA THR A 130 8.33 -10.98 10.86
C THR A 130 7.13 -10.10 10.59
N GLY A 131 6.95 -9.61 9.36
CA GLY A 131 5.93 -8.61 9.03
C GLY A 131 6.20 -7.22 9.61
N LYS A 132 7.36 -7.01 10.24
CA LYS A 132 7.72 -5.71 10.82
C LYS A 132 8.09 -4.71 9.73
N LYS A 133 7.63 -3.47 9.91
CA LYS A 133 8.10 -2.32 9.14
C LYS A 133 9.57 -2.06 9.45
N LEU A 134 10.40 -2.13 8.41
CA LEU A 134 11.84 -1.84 8.47
C LEU A 134 12.11 -0.37 8.22
N ASP A 135 11.40 0.23 7.27
CA ASP A 135 11.54 1.63 6.90
C ASP A 135 10.27 2.14 6.21
N GLU A 136 10.08 3.46 6.23
CA GLU A 136 9.03 4.14 5.48
C GLU A 136 9.52 5.52 5.02
N PHE A 137 9.37 5.77 3.74
CA PHE A 137 9.80 7.01 3.12
C PHE A 137 8.83 7.43 2.02
N ARG A 138 9.00 8.66 1.56
CA ARG A 138 8.32 9.21 0.40
C ARG A 138 9.37 9.53 -0.65
N GLN A 139 8.96 10.03 -1.82
CA GLN A 139 9.89 10.68 -2.76
C GLN A 139 10.93 9.73 -3.37
N LEU A 140 10.47 8.57 -3.78
CA LEU A 140 11.22 7.60 -4.55
C LEU A 140 11.83 8.22 -5.83
N ILE A 141 12.99 7.73 -6.24
CA ILE A 141 13.65 8.06 -7.50
C ILE A 141 13.69 6.80 -8.37
N CYS A 142 13.21 6.92 -9.60
CA CYS A 142 13.31 5.89 -10.64
C CYS A 142 12.96 4.47 -10.15
N ILE A 143 11.72 4.21 -9.75
CA ILE A 143 11.21 2.85 -9.89
C ILE A 143 10.43 2.81 -11.20
N ASP A 144 10.68 1.80 -12.01
CA ASP A 144 9.83 1.47 -13.16
C ASP A 144 8.40 1.26 -12.65
N THR A 145 7.61 2.32 -12.71
CA THR A 145 6.22 2.33 -12.27
C THR A 145 5.26 1.98 -13.40
N HIS A 146 5.77 1.65 -14.60
CA HIS A 146 4.96 1.13 -15.68
C HIS A 146 4.73 -0.37 -15.47
N VAL A 147 3.72 -0.65 -14.64
CA VAL A 147 3.10 -1.98 -14.43
C VAL A 147 2.66 -2.64 -15.75
N THR A 148 2.68 -1.90 -16.87
CA THR A 148 2.29 -2.33 -18.21
C THR A 148 3.45 -2.77 -19.11
N GLN A 149 4.71 -2.53 -18.73
CA GLN A 149 5.89 -2.95 -19.50
C GLN A 149 6.70 -3.96 -18.69
N GLU A 150 7.22 -4.98 -19.37
CA GLU A 150 7.87 -6.15 -18.78
C GLU A 150 9.18 -5.85 -18.04
N GLU A 151 9.59 -4.58 -17.98
CA GLU A 151 10.79 -4.11 -17.30
C GLU A 151 10.53 -3.96 -15.79
N LYS A 152 10.65 -5.08 -15.08
CA LYS A 152 10.61 -5.09 -13.61
C LYS A 152 11.85 -4.40 -13.05
N TYR A 153 11.67 -3.53 -12.06
CA TYR A 153 12.78 -2.89 -11.34
C TYR A 153 13.86 -3.90 -10.91
N GLN A 154 15.07 -3.75 -11.45
CA GLN A 154 16.09 -4.81 -11.42
C GLN A 154 17.07 -4.68 -10.25
N PHE A 155 17.15 -3.51 -9.62
CA PHE A 155 18.18 -3.22 -8.61
C PHE A 155 17.87 -3.83 -7.25
N ASP A 156 18.90 -4.28 -6.56
CA ASP A 156 18.87 -4.83 -5.19
C ASP A 156 18.83 -3.74 -4.10
N PHE A 157 18.82 -2.48 -4.51
CA PHE A 157 18.69 -1.30 -3.67
C PHE A 157 17.53 -0.42 -4.13
N ILE A 158 17.16 0.54 -3.30
CA ILE A 158 16.14 1.56 -3.55
C ILE A 158 16.83 2.92 -3.56
N VAL A 159 16.44 3.79 -4.49
CA VAL A 159 16.90 5.18 -4.53
C VAL A 159 15.75 6.11 -4.21
N TYR A 160 15.96 7.06 -3.30
CA TYR A 160 14.94 8.05 -2.93
C TYR A 160 15.57 9.34 -2.44
N ALA A 161 14.80 10.43 -2.45
CA ALA A 161 15.21 11.71 -1.88
C ALA A 161 14.97 11.71 -0.37
N ASP A 162 15.85 12.36 0.38
CA ASP A 162 15.57 12.61 1.79
C ASP A 162 14.45 13.63 1.95
N SER A 163 13.83 13.69 3.13
CA SER A 163 12.69 14.57 3.40
C SER A 163 12.99 16.06 3.19
N THR A 164 14.27 16.47 3.24
CA THR A 164 14.71 17.86 3.02
C THR A 164 15.04 18.18 1.57
N TYR A 165 15.03 17.20 0.66
CA TYR A 165 15.44 17.35 -0.74
C TYR A 165 16.87 17.91 -0.88
N LYS A 166 17.76 17.56 0.04
CA LYS A 166 19.18 17.93 0.02
C LYS A 166 20.10 16.74 -0.14
N LYS A 167 19.55 15.52 -0.12
CA LYS A 167 20.30 14.28 -0.21
C LYS A 167 19.53 13.26 -1.06
N ILE A 168 20.29 12.42 -1.74
CA ILE A 168 19.81 11.19 -2.36
C ILE A 168 20.28 10.03 -1.50
N ILE A 169 19.36 9.11 -1.20
CA ILE A 169 19.61 7.94 -0.39
C ILE A 169 19.57 6.71 -1.31
N VAL A 170 20.59 5.86 -1.20
CA VAL A 170 20.61 4.51 -1.78
C VAL A 170 20.55 3.51 -0.63
N ASN A 171 19.39 2.87 -0.45
CA ASN A 171 19.14 1.93 0.64
C ASN A 171 19.16 0.49 0.11
N TYR A 172 19.95 -0.39 0.71
CA TYR A 172 19.96 -1.83 0.47
C TYR A 172 19.17 -2.53 1.58
N PRO A 173 17.87 -2.86 1.35
CA PRO A 173 16.97 -3.25 2.43
C PRO A 173 17.42 -4.51 3.19
N ASP A 174 18.05 -5.46 2.49
CA ASP A 174 18.41 -6.76 3.05
C ASP A 174 19.75 -6.78 3.79
N THR A 175 20.64 -5.82 3.50
CA THR A 175 21.95 -5.67 4.17
C THR A 175 21.97 -4.52 5.17
N LYS A 176 20.94 -3.67 5.16
CA LYS A 176 20.84 -2.41 5.91
C LYS A 176 21.94 -1.39 5.57
N TYR A 177 22.65 -1.61 4.47
CA TYR A 177 23.65 -0.68 3.99
C TYR A 177 22.96 0.54 3.36
N VAL A 178 23.33 1.74 3.79
CA VAL A 178 22.75 2.98 3.28
C VAL A 178 23.85 3.92 2.81
N LEU A 179 23.70 4.44 1.60
CA LEU A 179 24.50 5.55 1.09
C LEU A 179 23.69 6.84 1.11
N THR A 180 24.27 7.91 1.65
CA THR A 180 23.65 9.23 1.70
C THR A 180 24.48 10.24 0.91
N ILE A 181 24.03 10.56 -0.30
CA ILE A 181 24.74 11.42 -1.25
C ILE A 181 24.22 12.85 -1.15
N PRO A 182 25.07 13.86 -0.89
CA PRO A 182 24.65 15.26 -0.96
C PRO A 182 24.18 15.60 -2.37
N PHE A 183 22.94 16.07 -2.49
CA PHE A 183 22.34 16.50 -3.75
C PHE A 183 21.18 17.46 -3.47
N ASP A 184 21.41 18.75 -3.71
CA ASP A 184 20.42 19.79 -3.45
C ASP A 184 19.48 19.97 -4.64
N PHE A 185 18.24 19.51 -4.50
CA PHE A 185 17.26 19.53 -5.59
C PHE A 185 16.92 20.95 -6.06
N GLN A 186 16.98 21.94 -5.16
CA GLN A 186 16.71 23.34 -5.51
C GLN A 186 17.89 23.97 -6.26
N ARG A 187 19.12 23.73 -5.79
CA ARG A 187 20.33 24.28 -6.43
C ARG A 187 20.62 23.65 -7.80
N ASN A 188 20.12 22.44 -8.05
CA ASN A 188 20.28 21.74 -9.33
C ASN A 188 19.16 22.07 -10.33
N ASN A 189 18.32 23.09 -10.08
CA ASN A 189 17.30 23.59 -11.00
C ASN A 189 16.42 22.48 -11.60
N LEU A 190 15.86 21.63 -10.76
CA LEU A 190 15.05 20.49 -11.18
C LEU A 190 13.64 20.92 -11.66
N THR A 191 13.09 20.24 -12.67
CA THR A 191 11.80 20.56 -13.31
C THR A 191 10.59 20.08 -12.52
N ALA A 192 10.71 18.94 -11.84
CA ALA A 192 9.61 18.29 -11.16
C ALA A 192 9.66 18.50 -9.64
N ARG A 193 8.50 18.74 -9.04
CA ARG A 193 8.34 18.83 -7.58
C ARG A 193 8.40 17.47 -6.87
N ILE A 194 8.12 16.40 -7.61
CA ILE A 194 8.12 15.02 -7.10
C ILE A 194 9.32 14.30 -7.73
N PRO A 195 10.26 13.75 -6.95
CA PRO A 195 11.49 13.14 -7.48
C PRO A 195 11.23 11.98 -8.43
N GLU A 196 10.13 11.25 -8.24
CA GLU A 196 9.69 10.17 -9.11
C GLU A 196 9.51 10.62 -10.57
N PHE A 197 9.13 11.88 -10.79
CA PHE A 197 8.96 12.47 -12.12
C PHE A 197 10.17 13.26 -12.62
N GLN A 198 11.19 13.43 -11.76
CA GLN A 198 12.38 14.22 -12.08
C GLN A 198 13.44 13.40 -12.85
N PHE A 199 13.59 12.14 -12.45
CA PHE A 199 14.62 11.27 -13.00
C PHE A 199 13.97 10.29 -13.97
N HIS A 200 14.40 10.31 -15.22
CA HIS A 200 13.79 9.54 -16.30
C HIS A 200 14.45 8.19 -16.53
N ASN A 201 15.66 7.97 -16.02
CA ASN A 201 16.37 6.70 -16.16
C ASN A 201 17.43 6.52 -15.07
N MET A 202 17.74 5.26 -14.75
CA MET A 202 18.81 4.83 -13.87
C MET A 202 19.60 3.69 -14.52
N LYS A 203 20.93 3.84 -14.61
CA LYS A 203 21.82 2.79 -15.13
C LYS A 203 22.90 2.44 -14.11
N LYS A 204 23.23 1.16 -13.99
CA LYS A 204 24.34 0.68 -13.15
C LYS A 204 25.41 0.06 -14.05
N ASN A 205 26.65 0.54 -13.94
CA ASN A 205 27.83 -0.07 -14.54
C ASN A 205 28.87 -0.36 -13.47
N GLY A 206 29.03 -1.65 -13.12
CA GLY A 206 29.85 -2.07 -11.99
C GLY A 206 29.38 -1.42 -10.68
N ASN A 207 30.24 -0.59 -10.09
CA ASN A 207 29.95 0.12 -8.84
C ASN A 207 29.44 1.55 -9.06
N ILE A 208 29.26 1.99 -10.30
CA ILE A 208 28.75 3.33 -10.60
C ILE A 208 27.28 3.24 -10.95
N LEU A 209 26.45 3.93 -10.17
CA LEU A 209 25.06 4.22 -10.48
C LEU A 209 24.96 5.59 -11.13
N THR A 210 24.29 5.67 -12.27
CA THR A 210 24.05 6.92 -12.99
C THR A 210 22.56 7.22 -13.00
N LEU A 211 22.16 8.36 -12.44
CA LEU A 211 20.80 8.89 -12.47
C LEU A 211 20.70 9.98 -13.52
N PHE A 212 19.78 9.85 -14.48
CA PHE A 212 19.60 10.83 -15.55
C PHE A 212 18.41 11.74 -15.26
N TYR A 213 18.60 13.05 -15.40
CA TYR A 213 17.59 14.06 -15.10
C TYR A 213 17.67 15.27 -16.04
N THR A 214 16.60 16.06 -16.08
CA THR A 214 16.52 17.28 -16.90
C THR A 214 16.32 18.50 -16.00
N THR A 215 17.07 19.57 -16.25
CA THR A 215 16.93 20.85 -15.52
C THR A 215 15.82 21.72 -16.12
N THR A 216 15.44 22.81 -15.43
CA THR A 216 14.49 23.82 -15.94
C THR A 216 14.91 24.46 -17.25
N ASP A 217 16.22 24.50 -17.53
CA ASP A 217 16.78 25.02 -18.78
C ASP A 217 16.91 23.95 -19.87
N ASP A 218 16.14 22.84 -19.75
CA ASP A 218 16.15 21.67 -20.65
C ASP A 218 17.50 20.95 -20.82
N ASN A 219 18.49 21.25 -19.99
CA ASN A 219 19.76 20.52 -19.97
C ASN A 219 19.56 19.10 -19.44
N LYS A 220 20.05 18.12 -20.20
CA LYS A 220 20.11 16.71 -19.78
C LYS A 220 21.41 16.48 -19.03
N LEU A 221 21.31 16.10 -17.76
CA LEU A 221 22.44 15.88 -16.88
C LEU A 221 22.41 14.46 -16.32
N ASP A 222 23.56 14.01 -15.84
CA ASP A 222 23.70 12.74 -15.15
C ASP A 222 24.45 12.89 -13.82
N LEU A 223 23.90 12.26 -12.78
CA LEU A 223 24.53 12.15 -11.47
C LEU A 223 25.16 10.77 -11.33
N LYS A 224 26.49 10.71 -11.20
CA LYS A 224 27.24 9.48 -10.97
C LYS A 224 27.51 9.27 -9.49
N ILE A 225 27.03 8.15 -8.97
CA ILE A 225 27.16 7.74 -7.57
C ILE A 225 28.03 6.48 -7.53
N ASN A 226 29.15 6.53 -6.79
CA ASN A 226 29.94 5.33 -6.49
C ASN A 226 29.31 4.56 -5.32
N LEU A 227 28.74 3.40 -5.61
CA LEU A 227 28.04 2.51 -4.68
C LEU A 227 28.95 1.87 -3.63
N LYS A 228 30.28 2.02 -3.73
CA LYS A 228 31.25 1.58 -2.73
C LYS A 228 31.88 2.74 -1.96
N ASN A 229 31.34 3.94 -2.09
CA ASN A 229 31.93 5.11 -1.46
C ASN A 229 31.74 5.08 0.07
N LYS A 230 32.81 4.73 0.79
CA LYS A 230 32.83 4.65 2.25
C LYS A 230 32.59 6.00 2.94
N LYS A 231 32.84 7.12 2.28
CA LYS A 231 32.62 8.46 2.85
C LYS A 231 31.15 8.72 3.16
N TYR A 232 30.25 8.13 2.38
CA TYR A 232 28.82 8.37 2.43
C TYR A 232 28.04 7.15 2.92
N SER A 233 28.74 6.11 3.38
CA SER A 233 28.12 4.88 3.87
C SER A 233 27.92 4.89 5.37
N HIS A 234 26.74 4.45 5.80
CA HIS A 234 26.37 4.22 7.19
C HIS A 234 25.81 2.81 7.38
#